data_AF-A0A1Q7URG6-F1
#
_entry.id   AF-A0A1Q7URG6-F1
#
_cell.length_a   1.000
_cell.length_b   1.000
_cell.length_c   1.000
_cell.angle_alpha   90.00
_cell.angle_beta   90.00
_cell.angle_gamma   90.00
#
_symmetry.space_group_name_H-M   'P 1'
#
loop_
_entity.id
_entity.type
_entity.pdbx_description
1 polymer ?
#
loop_
_entity_poly.entity_id
_entity_poly.type
_entity_poly.pdbx_seq_one_letter_code
_entity_poly.pdbx_strand_id
1 'polypeptide(L)'
;MLADISISRRHAELLPGPDGIYIRDLESSNGVLVNRTRIDNPYRLSHGDRITIGNVIIYFVDQRPQYGAVAPGASSPPASHKQCSRCGSENSSVARFCQMCAAPL
;
A
#
# COMPACT_ATOMS: atom_id res chain seq x y z
N MET A 1 -11.96 -22.71 -30.44
CA MET A 1 -11.43 -21.50 -29.78
C MET A 1 -12.62 -20.68 -29.32
N LEU A 2 -13.10 -20.86 -28.09
CA LEU A 2 -14.13 -19.99 -27.53
C LEU A 2 -13.48 -19.25 -26.37
N ALA A 3 -13.27 -17.95 -26.58
CA ALA A 3 -12.97 -17.03 -25.49
C ALA A 3 -14.03 -17.23 -24.40
N ASP A 4 -13.59 -17.25 -23.13
CA ASP A 4 -14.48 -17.41 -21.99
C ASP A 4 -15.63 -16.40 -22.10
N ILE A 5 -16.85 -16.90 -22.29
CA ILE A 5 -18.06 -16.09 -22.53
C ILE A 5 -18.34 -15.12 -21.37
N SER A 6 -17.72 -15.35 -20.21
CA SER A 6 -17.83 -14.47 -19.05
C SER A 6 -17.04 -13.16 -19.18
N ILE A 7 -16.24 -13.00 -20.23
CA ILE A 7 -15.40 -11.83 -20.46
C ILE A 7 -15.84 -11.11 -21.74
N SER A 8 -16.45 -9.93 -21.58
CA SER A 8 -16.71 -9.01 -22.69
C SER A 8 -15.42 -8.65 -23.46
N ARG A 9 -15.51 -8.47 -24.79
CA ARG A 9 -14.36 -8.13 -25.66
C ARG A 9 -13.58 -6.90 -25.19
N ARG A 10 -14.30 -5.90 -24.69
CA ARG A 10 -13.78 -4.70 -24.02
C ARG A 10 -14.36 -4.71 -22.61
N HIS A 11 -13.73 -5.43 -21.70
CA HIS A 11 -14.27 -5.63 -20.36
C HIS A 11 -13.89 -4.50 -19.41
N ALA A 12 -12.60 -4.19 -19.37
CA ALA A 12 -12.04 -3.19 -18.49
C ALA A 12 -10.91 -2.46 -19.21
N GLU A 13 -10.60 -1.26 -18.74
CA GLU A 13 -9.50 -0.45 -19.24
C GLU A 13 -8.62 0.00 -18.09
N LEU A 14 -7.30 -0.07 -18.30
CA LEU A 14 -6.31 0.53 -17.42
C LEU A 14 -5.93 1.90 -17.95
N LEU A 15 -5.95 2.91 -17.08
CA LEU A 15 -5.71 4.30 -17.43
C LEU A 15 -4.67 4.89 -16.47
N PRO A 16 -3.65 5.62 -16.94
CA PRO A 16 -2.83 6.44 -16.06
C PRO A 16 -3.68 7.58 -15.49
N GLY A 17 -3.57 7.81 -14.19
CA GLY A 17 -4.19 8.92 -13.47
C GLY A 17 -3.14 9.78 -12.75
N PRO A 18 -3.58 10.80 -12.00
CA PRO A 18 -2.69 11.78 -11.37
C PRO A 18 -1.72 11.16 -10.34
N ASP A 19 -2.10 10.05 -9.72
CA ASP A 19 -1.41 9.44 -8.58
C ASP A 19 -1.20 7.92 -8.74
N GLY A 20 -1.45 7.36 -9.93
CA GLY A 20 -1.30 5.91 -10.14
C GLY A 20 -1.96 5.40 -11.41
N ILE A 21 -2.16 4.09 -11.46
CA ILE A 21 -2.93 3.41 -12.50
C ILE A 21 -4.35 3.20 -11.98
N TYR A 22 -5.33 3.51 -12.80
CA TYR A 22 -6.74 3.28 -12.53
C TYR A 22 -7.26 2.15 -13.41
N ILE A 23 -8.25 1.42 -12.91
CA ILE A 23 -9.06 0.49 -13.69
C ILE A 23 -10.50 1.01 -13.75
N ARG A 24 -11.14 0.92 -14.91
CA ARG A 24 -12.58 1.14 -15.05
C ARG A 24 -13.26 -0.02 -15.77
N ASP A 25 -14.49 -0.31 -15.39
CA ASP A 25 -15.37 -1.20 -16.13
C ASP A 25 -15.86 -0.49 -17.41
N LEU A 26 -15.93 -1.23 -18.53
CA LEU A 26 -16.42 -0.73 -19.82
C LEU A 26 -17.81 -1.28 -20.11
N GLU A 27 -18.72 -1.14 -19.13
CA GLU A 27 -20.08 -1.69 -19.18
C GLU A 27 -20.08 -3.19 -19.51
N SER A 28 -19.15 -3.93 -18.90
CA SER A 28 -19.03 -5.36 -19.14
C SER A 28 -20.23 -6.11 -18.57
N SER A 29 -20.50 -7.29 -19.13
CA SER A 29 -21.68 -8.08 -18.76
C SER A 29 -21.67 -8.53 -17.29
N ASN A 30 -20.48 -8.82 -16.74
CA ASN A 30 -20.31 -9.32 -15.38
C ASN A 30 -19.72 -8.28 -14.41
N GLY A 31 -19.24 -7.15 -14.92
CA GLY A 31 -18.56 -6.13 -14.14
C GLY A 31 -17.14 -6.51 -13.74
N VAL A 32 -16.43 -5.54 -13.21
CA VAL A 32 -15.09 -5.69 -12.63
C VAL A 32 -15.20 -5.71 -11.11
N LEU A 33 -14.55 -6.69 -10.47
CA LEU A 33 -14.40 -6.71 -9.02
C LEU A 33 -12.94 -6.47 -8.64
N VAL A 34 -12.68 -5.59 -7.68
CA VAL A 34 -11.37 -5.40 -7.05
C VAL A 34 -11.48 -5.80 -5.59
N ASN A 35 -10.61 -6.70 -5.14
CA ASN A 35 -10.62 -7.25 -3.78
C ASN A 35 -11.98 -7.81 -3.33
N ARG A 36 -12.69 -8.45 -4.28
CA ARG A 36 -14.06 -9.02 -4.14
C ARG A 36 -15.19 -7.99 -4.06
N THR A 37 -14.90 -6.72 -4.28
CA THR A 37 -15.90 -5.64 -4.33
C THR A 37 -16.07 -5.17 -5.76
N ARG A 38 -17.31 -5.10 -6.26
CA ARG A 38 -17.60 -4.54 -7.59
C ARG A 38 -17.28 -3.05 -7.59
N ILE A 39 -16.66 -2.57 -8.66
CA ILE A 39 -16.38 -1.15 -8.85
C ILE A 39 -17.43 -0.56 -9.79
N ASP A 40 -17.96 0.61 -9.44
CA ASP A 40 -18.92 1.35 -10.27
C ASP A 40 -18.30 2.61 -10.89
N ASN A 41 -17.14 3.03 -10.38
CA ASN A 41 -16.35 4.18 -10.86
C ASN A 41 -14.90 3.75 -11.06
N PRO A 42 -14.08 4.54 -11.79
CA PRO A 42 -12.65 4.28 -11.91
C PRO A 42 -11.99 4.08 -10.54
N TYR A 43 -11.34 2.93 -10.36
CA TYR A 43 -10.70 2.53 -9.11
C TYR A 43 -9.19 2.64 -9.25
N ARG A 44 -8.54 3.34 -8.30
CA ARG A 44 -7.08 3.45 -8.25
C ARG A 44 -6.46 2.15 -7.75
N LEU A 45 -5.69 1.48 -8.60
CA LEU A 45 -5.02 0.23 -8.26
C LEU A 45 -3.81 0.47 -7.35
N SER A 46 -3.67 -0.41 -6.37
CA SER A 46 -2.52 -0.52 -5.47
C SER A 46 -1.83 -1.87 -5.68
N HIS A 47 -0.51 -1.90 -5.48
CA HIS A 47 0.28 -3.13 -5.60
C HIS A 47 -0.35 -4.25 -4.76
N GLY A 48 -0.54 -5.41 -5.37
CA GLY A 48 -1.15 -6.60 -4.76
C GLY A 48 -2.66 -6.71 -4.95
N ASP A 49 -3.32 -5.70 -5.53
CA ASP A 49 -4.77 -5.74 -5.73
C ASP A 49 -5.20 -6.95 -6.57
N ARG A 50 -6.25 -7.62 -6.10
CA ARG A 50 -6.85 -8.78 -6.76
C ARG A 50 -8.04 -8.34 -7.60
N ILE A 51 -7.87 -8.29 -8.91
CA ILE A 51 -8.90 -7.97 -9.89
C ILE A 51 -9.58 -9.28 -10.33
N THR A 52 -10.91 -9.29 -10.44
CA THR A 52 -11.69 -10.41 -10.97
C THR A 52 -12.56 -9.90 -12.12
N ILE A 53 -12.45 -10.58 -13.26
CA ILE A 53 -13.16 -10.29 -14.51
C ILE A 53 -13.72 -11.62 -15.03
N GLY A 54 -15.04 -11.80 -14.99
CA GLY A 54 -15.66 -13.10 -15.24
C GLY A 54 -15.08 -14.16 -14.28
N ASN A 55 -14.54 -15.26 -14.84
CA ASN A 55 -13.89 -16.33 -14.07
C ASN A 55 -12.37 -16.13 -13.89
N VAL A 56 -11.81 -15.04 -14.42
CA VAL A 56 -10.35 -14.79 -14.40
C VAL A 56 -9.98 -13.90 -13.23
N ILE A 57 -8.89 -14.27 -12.54
CA ILE A 57 -8.28 -13.50 -11.47
C ILE A 57 -6.95 -12.95 -11.96
N ILE A 58 -6.77 -11.63 -11.82
CA ILE A 58 -5.55 -10.90 -12.19
C ILE A 58 -5.03 -10.20 -10.95
N TYR A 59 -3.73 -10.28 -10.69
CA TYR A 59 -3.08 -9.52 -9.63
C TYR A 59 -2.34 -8.32 -10.22
N PHE A 60 -2.59 -7.14 -9.69
CA PHE A 60 -1.86 -5.94 -10.07
C PHE A 60 -0.52 -5.89 -9.34
N VAL A 61 0.58 -5.81 -10.08
CA VAL A 61 1.92 -5.73 -9.52
C VAL A 61 2.57 -4.44 -10.01
N ASP A 62 2.69 -3.45 -9.12
CA ASP A 62 3.50 -2.27 -9.39
C ASP A 62 4.98 -2.62 -9.15
N GLN A 63 5.78 -2.55 -10.21
CA GLN A 63 7.23 -2.85 -10.22
C GLN A 63 8.09 -1.63 -9.92
N ARG A 64 7.49 -0.45 -9.75
CA ARG A 64 8.23 0.73 -9.32
C ARG A 64 8.81 0.42 -7.93
N PRO A 65 10.13 0.59 -7.74
CA PRO A 65 10.71 0.35 -6.44
C PRO A 65 10.06 1.33 -5.47
N GLN A 66 9.43 0.79 -4.42
CA GLN A 66 8.70 1.57 -3.42
C GLN A 66 9.67 2.34 -2.50
N TYR A 67 10.56 3.13 -3.10
CA TYR A 67 11.30 4.17 -2.40
C TYR A 67 10.34 5.34 -2.15
N GLY A 68 9.42 5.21 -1.19
CA GLY A 68 8.60 6.34 -0.75
C GLY A 68 7.09 6.15 -0.66
N ALA A 69 6.57 4.93 -0.56
CA ALA A 69 5.22 4.74 -0.01
C ALA A 69 5.26 4.71 1.53
N VAL A 70 5.89 5.73 2.13
CA VAL A 70 5.69 6.04 3.54
C VAL A 70 4.33 6.71 3.60
N ALA A 71 3.30 6.03 4.08
CA ALA A 71 2.10 6.70 4.54
C ALA A 71 2.55 7.86 5.46
N PRO A 72 2.11 9.12 5.27
CA PRO A 72 2.43 10.19 6.19
C PRO A 72 1.81 9.86 7.56
N GLY A 73 2.56 9.15 8.42
CA GLY A 73 2.06 8.69 9.71
C GLY A 73 2.80 7.52 10.37
N ALA A 74 3.69 6.78 9.68
CA ALA A 74 4.38 5.63 10.28
C ALA A 74 5.90 5.63 10.04
N SER A 75 6.54 6.73 10.39
CA SER A 75 7.92 6.67 10.88
C SER A 75 8.08 7.82 11.86
N SER A 76 7.99 7.53 13.16
CA SER A 76 8.65 8.36 14.16
C SER A 76 10.07 8.64 13.62
N PRO A 77 10.55 9.90 13.60
CA PRO A 77 11.96 10.15 13.31
C PRO A 77 12.80 9.25 14.24
N PRO A 78 13.99 8.78 13.82
CA PRO A 78 14.85 8.00 14.71
C PRO A 78 14.94 8.78 16.02
N ALA A 79 14.38 8.21 17.08
CA ALA A 79 14.32 8.87 18.36
C ALA A 79 15.76 9.22 18.70
N SER A 80 16.05 10.50 18.89
CA SER A 80 17.37 10.94 19.31
C SER A 80 17.63 10.30 20.67
N HIS A 81 18.47 9.27 20.73
CA HIS A 81 18.80 8.59 21.97
C HIS A 81 20.02 9.25 22.61
N LYS A 82 19.97 9.47 23.93
CA LYS A 82 21.14 9.88 24.72
C LYS A 82 21.73 8.66 25.40
N GLN A 83 23.04 8.48 25.30
CA GLN A 83 23.76 7.43 26.01
C GLN A 83 24.14 7.90 27.41
N CYS A 84 23.85 7.08 28.42
CA CYS A 84 24.24 7.36 29.79
C CYS A 84 25.77 7.25 29.95
N SER A 85 26.43 8.32 30.38
CA SER A 85 27.88 8.32 30.65
C SER A 85 28.30 7.42 31.81
N ARG A 86 27.36 6.98 32.67
CA ARG A 86 27.64 6.12 33.82
C ARG A 86 27.52 4.62 33.52
N CYS A 87 26.51 4.22 32.76
CA CYS A 87 26.20 2.79 32.53
C CYS A 87 26.06 2.40 31.05
N GLY A 88 26.16 3.37 30.13
CA GLY A 88 26.11 3.12 28.70
C GLY A 88 24.71 2.88 28.12
N SER A 89 23.65 2.85 28.92
CA SER A 89 22.31 2.59 28.39
C SER A 89 21.79 3.74 27.51
N GLU A 90 21.05 3.38 26.48
CA GLU A 90 20.34 4.33 25.63
C GLU A 90 19.05 4.78 26.31
N ASN A 91 18.82 6.09 26.32
CA ASN A 91 17.64 6.72 26.90
C ASN A 91 16.98 7.63 25.87
N SER A 92 15.68 7.88 26.02
CA SER A 92 14.96 8.86 25.19
C SER A 92 15.58 10.25 25.29
N SER A 93 15.55 11.06 24.22
CA SER A 93 16.13 12.41 24.20
C SER A 93 15.59 13.35 25.28
N VAL A 94 14.37 13.10 25.77
CA VAL A 94 13.71 13.89 26.82
C VAL A 94 13.93 13.33 28.24
N ALA A 95 14.66 12.22 28.38
CA ALA A 95 14.94 11.65 29.70
C ALA A 95 15.89 12.56 30.49
N ARG A 96 15.48 12.94 31.71
CA ARG A 96 16.30 13.69 32.68
C ARG A 96 17.22 12.79 33.51
N PHE A 97 16.84 11.53 33.65
CA PHE A 97 17.56 10.52 34.41
C PHE A 97 17.61 9.21 33.62
N CYS A 98 18.71 8.48 33.79
CA CYS A 98 18.94 7.18 33.18
C CYS A 98 17.96 6.15 33.74
N GLN A 99 17.21 5.48 32.88
CA GLN A 99 16.21 4.50 33.28
C GLN A 99 16.81 3.25 33.94
N MET A 100 18.09 2.94 33.64
CA MET A 100 18.79 1.78 34.20
C MET A 100 19.49 2.03 35.56
N CYS A 101 20.03 3.24 35.79
CA CYS A 101 20.89 3.51 36.97
C CYS A 101 20.55 4.82 37.71
N ALA A 102 19.48 5.51 37.31
CA ALA A 102 19.00 6.77 37.87
C ALA A 102 19.99 7.96 37.85
N ALA A 103 21.11 7.85 37.14
CA ALA A 103 22.06 8.96 36.96
C ALA A 103 21.48 10.07 36.06
N PRO A 104 21.85 11.34 36.25
CA PRO A 104 21.45 12.43 35.33
C PRO A 104 22.04 12.23 33.92
N LEU A 105 21.30 12.63 32.88
CA LEU A 105 21.65 12.51 31.44
C LEU A 105 21.87 13.87 30.75
#